data_AF-A0A442GBV0-F1
#
_entry.id   AF-A0A442GBV0-F1
#
_cell.length_a   1.000
_cell.length_b   1.000
_cell.length_c   1.000
_cell.angle_alpha   90.00
_cell.angle_beta   90.00
_cell.angle_gamma   90.00
#
_symmetry.space_group_name_H-M   'P 1'
#
loop_
_entity.id
_entity.type
_entity.pdbx_description
1 polymer ?
#
loop_
_entity_poly.entity_id
_entity_poly.type
_entity_poly.pdbx_seq_one_letter_code
_entity_poly.pdbx_strand_id
1 'polypeptide(L)' 'MSDIVAALEQLLAENPGPISIAAGIATLRAIGAKDPSEDLQSLVGTFAAERRRAIRFDRFTGAT' A
#
# COMPACT_ATOMS: atom_id res chain seq x y z
N MET A 1 -3.21 -6.37 13.29
CA MET A 1 -3.00 -4.92 13.04
C MET A 1 -1.53 -4.59 12.88
N SER A 2 -0.66 -5.08 13.78
CA SER A 2 0.79 -4.80 13.76
C SER A 2 1.52 -5.28 12.50
N ASP A 3 1.10 -6.39 11.88
CA ASP A 3 1.76 -6.97 10.70
C ASP A 3 1.56 -6.15 9.42
N ILE A 4 0.39 -5.49 9.30
CA ILE A 4 0.04 -4.62 8.14
C ILE A 4 0.94 -3.38 8.13
N VAL A 5 1.05 -2.71 9.28
CA VAL A 5 1.86 -1.50 9.40
C VAL A 5 3.34 -1.85 9.23
N ALA A 6 3.81 -2.93 9.84
CA ALA A 6 5.19 -3.39 9.71
C ALA A 6 5.57 -3.70 8.24
N ALA A 7 4.67 -4.36 7.49
CA ALA A 7 4.91 -4.67 6.09
C ALA A 7 4.96 -3.40 5.21
N LEU A 8 4.10 -2.42 5.47
CA LEU A 8 4.12 -1.14 4.75
C LEU A 8 5.33 -0.28 5.12
N GLU A 9 5.80 -0.35 6.37
CA GLU A 9 7.06 0.29 6.77
C GLU A 9 8.27 -0.35 6.10
N GLN A 10 8.30 -1.67 5.98
CA GLN A 10 9.34 -2.39 5.25
C GLN A 10 9.36 -1.96 3.77
N LEU A 11 8.19 -1.92 3.12
CA LEU A 11 8.06 -1.43 1.76
C LEU A 11 8.63 0.00 1.60
N LEU A 12 8.37 0.89 2.57
CA LEU A 12 8.90 2.25 2.56
C LEU A 12 10.41 2.32 2.82
N ALA A 13 10.95 1.41 3.65
CA ALA A 13 12.38 1.32 3.89
C ALA A 13 13.14 0.87 2.63
N GLU A 14 12.55 -0.07 1.88
CA GLU A 14 13.09 -0.54 0.60
C GLU A 14 12.91 0.51 -0.52
N ASN A 15 11.84 1.32 -0.44
CA ASN A 15 11.49 2.33 -1.43
C ASN A 15 11.21 3.68 -0.74
N PRO A 16 12.24 4.51 -0.45
CA PRO A 16 12.10 5.76 0.31
C PRO A 16 11.37 6.89 -0.45
N GLY A 17 10.73 6.58 -1.57
CA GLY A 17 10.00 7.50 -2.45
C GLY A 17 8.51 7.62 -2.11
N PRO A 18 7.68 8.07 -3.07
CA PRO A 18 6.24 8.06 -2.93
C PRO A 18 5.70 6.63 -2.88
N ILE A 19 4.71 6.38 -2.02
CA ILE A 19 4.12 5.06 -1.80
C ILE A 19 3.23 4.72 -3.00
N SER A 20 3.56 3.64 -3.71
CA SER A 20 2.71 3.13 -4.79
C SER A 20 1.52 2.35 -4.23
N ILE A 21 0.30 2.70 -4.64
CA ILE A 21 -0.92 1.96 -4.25
C ILE A 21 -0.81 0.49 -4.65
N ALA A 22 -0.36 0.21 -5.87
CA ALA A 22 -0.20 -1.17 -6.36
C ALA A 22 0.81 -1.96 -5.52
N ALA A 23 1.95 -1.35 -5.17
CA ALA A 23 2.95 -1.99 -4.32
C ALA A 23 2.43 -2.23 -2.90
N GLY A 24 1.73 -1.24 -2.32
CA GLY A 24 1.11 -1.38 -1.01
C GLY A 24 0.08 -2.52 -0.98
N ILE A 25 -0.82 -2.59 -1.96
CA ILE A 25 -1.79 -3.68 -2.07
C ILE A 25 -1.08 -5.04 -2.23
N ALA A 26 -0.06 -5.12 -3.08
CA ALA A 26 0.72 -6.36 -3.27
C ALA A 26 1.39 -6.82 -1.96
N THR A 27 1.99 -5.90 -1.20
CA THR A 27 2.56 -6.17 0.12
C THR A 27 1.49 -6.68 1.09
N LEU A 28 0.31 -6.06 1.12
CA LEU A 28 -0.80 -6.51 1.97
C LEU A 28 -1.31 -7.90 1.58
N ARG A 29 -1.39 -8.20 0.28
CA ARG A 29 -1.73 -9.54 -0.21
C ARG A 29 -0.68 -10.58 0.17
N ALA A 30 0.61 -10.23 0.12
CA ALA A 30 1.71 -11.14 0.43
C ALA A 30 1.70 -11.59 1.90
N ILE A 31 1.24 -10.73 2.82
CA ILE A 31 1.06 -11.07 4.24
C ILE A 31 -0.31 -11.71 4.53
N GLY A 32 -1.12 -11.97 3.50
CA GLY A 32 -2.37 -12.73 3.60
C GLY A 32 -3.65 -11.89 3.72
N ALA A 33 -3.62 -10.58 3.44
CA ALA A 33 -4.84 -9.77 3.44
C ALA A 33 -5.81 -10.25 2.35
N LYS A 34 -7.06 -10.53 2.74
CA LYS A 34 -8.11 -11.05 1.83
C LYS A 34 -9.12 -9.99 1.40
N ASP A 35 -9.07 -8.82 2.02
CA ASP A 35 -9.97 -7.69 1.75
C ASP A 35 -9.99 -7.29 0.27
N PRO A 36 -11.09 -6.68 -0.20
CA PRO A 36 -11.15 -6.17 -1.56
C PRO A 36 -10.10 -5.08 -1.80
N SER A 37 -9.71 -4.91 -3.06
CA SER A 37 -8.65 -3.97 -3.43
C SER A 37 -8.97 -2.53 -3.01
N GLU A 38 -10.25 -2.16 -2.94
CA GLU A 38 -10.73 -0.83 -2.52
C GLU A 38 -10.44 -0.56 -1.02
N ASP A 39 -10.69 -1.55 -0.17
CA ASP A 39 -10.33 -1.49 1.26
C ASP A 39 -8.81 -1.45 1.44
N LEU A 40 -8.07 -2.30 0.73
CA LEU A 40 -6.62 -2.31 0.77
C LEU A 40 -6.02 -0.98 0.29
N GLN A 41 -6.60 -0.39 -0.77
CA GLN A 41 -6.21 0.93 -1.26
C GLN A 41 -6.45 2.01 -0.19
N SER A 42 -7.57 1.97 0.50
CA SER A 42 -7.91 2.91 1.58
C SER A 42 -6.93 2.78 2.76
N LEU A 43 -6.53 1.55 3.11
CA LEU A 43 -5.50 1.30 4.14
C LEU A 43 -4.13 1.87 3.74
N VAL A 44 -3.68 1.60 2.50
CA VAL A 44 -2.41 2.14 1.99
C VAL A 44 -2.44 3.66 1.94
N GLY A 45 -3.56 4.26 1.53
CA GLY A 45 -3.76 5.70 1.50
C GLY A 45 -3.70 6.34 2.89
N THR A 46 -4.34 5.71 3.87
CA THR A 46 -4.32 6.14 5.27
C THR A 46 -2.89 6.09 5.82
N PHE A 47 -2.19 4.98 5.61
CA PHE A 47 -0.79 4.84 6.03
C PHE A 47 0.12 5.91 5.40
N ALA A 48 -0.04 6.19 4.10
CA ALA A 48 0.72 7.24 3.43
C ALA A 48 0.46 8.63 4.03
N ALA A 49 -0.80 8.95 4.34
CA ALA A 49 -1.18 10.19 4.99
C ALA A 49 -0.57 10.32 6.39
N GLU A 50 -0.64 9.26 7.21
CA GLU A 50 -0.05 9.25 8.55
C GLU A 50 1.48 9.44 8.52
N ARG A 51 2.15 8.86 7.52
CA ARG A 51 3.60 9.00 7.33
C ARG A 51 4.01 10.29 6.60
N ARG A 52 3.06 11.18 6.28
CA ARG A 52 3.26 12.39 5.48
C ARG A 52 4.01 12.11 4.17
N ARG A 53 3.67 10.98 3.53
CA ARG A 53 4.28 10.55 2.28
C ARG A 53 3.32 10.78 1.12
N ALA A 54 3.90 11.20 -0.01
CA ALA A 54 3.16 11.32 -1.25
C ALA A 54 2.75 9.92 -1.75
N ILE A 55 1.53 9.84 -2.29
CA ILE A 55 1.02 8.63 -2.93
C ILE A 55 1.37 8.71 -4.42
N ARG A 56 1.94 7.63 -4.95
CA ARG A 56 2.06 7.42 -6.38
C ARG A 56 0.87 6.58 -6.84
N PHE A 57 0.00 7.20 -7.62
CA PHE A 57 -1.02 6.47 -8.37
C PHE A 57 -0.34 5.79 -9.54
N ASP A 58 0.12 4.56 -9.33
CA ASP A 58 0.48 3.70 -10.44
C ASP A 58 -0.81 3.46 -11.23
N ARG A 59 -0.80 3.79 -12.52
CA ARG A 59 -1.99 3.72 -13.37
C ARG A 59 -2.50 2.28 -13.31
N PHE A 60 -3.58 2.05 -12.57
CA PHE A 60 -4.39 0.86 -12.70
C PHE A 60 -4.82 0.80 -14.17
N THR A 61 -4.10 0.06 -15.01
CA THR A 61 -4.64 -0.39 -16.28
C THR A 61 -5.72 -1.38 -15.90
N GLY A 62 -6.93 -0.86 -15.65
CA GLY A 62 -8.15 -1.63 -15.77
C GLY A 62 -8.22 -2.10 -17.22
N ALA A 63 -7.55 -3.21 -17.52
CA ALA A 63 -7.84 -4.00 -18.71
C ALA A 63 -9.08 -4.81 -18.34
N THR A 64 -10.23 -4.24 -18.71
CA THR A 64 -11.49 -4.97 -18.87
C THR A 64 -11.35 -5.96 -20.02
#